data_AF-A0A842QP22-F1
#
_entry.id   AF-A0A842QP22-F1
#
_cell.length_a   1.000
_cell.length_b   1.000
_cell.length_c   1.000
_cell.angle_alpha   90.00
_cell.angle_beta   90.00
_cell.angle_gamma   90.00
#
_symmetry.space_group_name_H-M   'P 1'
#
loop_
_entity.id
_entity.type
_entity.pdbx_description
1 polymer ?
#
loop_
_entity_poly.entity_id
_entity_poly.type
_entity_poly.pdbx_seq_one_letter_code
_entity_poly.pdbx_strand_id
1 'polypeptide(L)'
;MATGAHHGRLLFDFQKKLGEEVPEKYHVYNHNCYENLEDLGKTSYGTPVHINKEVMKCDLKITLGAMMPHFGYGFGGGSKMLLPGVAGIDSITHNHRIMKGTGPGKVAENIRRLDSEEAARMAGIDFVINAFMNGDCDVSGVICGDVVEAHRKGVEYARKHYSTKLVRDADIVIGNG
;
A
#
# COMPACT_ATOMS: atom_id res chain seq x y z
N MET A 1 12.03 2.43 2.37
CA MET A 1 10.80 2.44 3.17
C MET A 1 9.75 3.29 2.49
N ALA A 2 8.57 2.71 2.29
CA ALA A 2 7.44 3.32 1.60
C ALA A 2 6.63 4.23 2.56
N THR A 3 7.15 5.44 2.81
CA THR A 3 6.58 6.41 3.75
C THR A 3 5.36 7.16 3.20
N GLY A 4 5.19 7.23 1.88
CA GLY A 4 4.22 8.11 1.23
C GLY A 4 4.37 9.55 1.70
N ALA A 5 3.28 10.17 2.13
CA ALA A 5 3.27 11.53 2.66
C ALA A 5 3.62 11.65 4.16
N HIS A 6 4.03 10.56 4.81
CA HIS A 6 4.42 10.60 6.22
C HIS A 6 5.85 11.10 6.42
N HIS A 7 6.16 11.51 7.66
CA HIS A 7 7.54 11.82 8.05
C HIS A 7 8.47 10.63 7.84
N GLY A 8 9.74 10.94 7.55
CA GLY A 8 10.81 9.96 7.45
C GLY A 8 11.02 9.18 8.75
N ARG A 9 11.72 8.07 8.66
CA ARG A 9 12.06 7.22 9.80
C ARG A 9 13.49 7.47 10.25
N LEU A 10 13.71 7.41 11.56
CA LEU A 10 15.03 7.44 12.16
C LEU A 10 15.64 6.03 12.17
N LEU A 11 16.94 5.93 12.42
CA LEU A 11 17.63 4.63 12.52
C LEU A 11 16.95 3.70 13.54
N PHE A 12 16.55 4.23 14.70
CA PHE A 12 15.84 3.47 15.72
C PHE A 12 14.50 2.88 15.23
N ASP A 13 13.77 3.60 14.36
CA ASP A 13 12.53 3.08 13.77
C ASP A 13 12.82 1.92 12.83
N PHE A 14 13.91 2.00 12.06
CA PHE A 14 14.36 0.90 11.21
C PHE A 14 14.76 -0.32 12.03
N GLN A 15 15.57 -0.14 13.09
CA GLN A 15 16.00 -1.22 13.95
C GLN A 15 14.80 -1.93 14.61
N LYS A 16 13.81 -1.16 15.09
CA LYS A 16 12.55 -1.73 15.61
C LYS A 16 11.77 -2.54 14.58
N LYS A 17 11.76 -2.11 13.32
CA LYS A 17 10.96 -2.73 12.26
C LYS A 17 11.65 -3.90 11.58
N LEU A 18 12.97 -3.82 11.41
CA LEU A 18 13.77 -4.71 10.56
C LEU A 18 14.81 -5.51 11.37
N GLY A 19 14.95 -5.26 12.67
CA GLY A 19 16.08 -5.72 13.48
C GLY A 19 17.31 -4.83 13.29
N GLU A 20 18.30 -4.97 14.17
CA GLU A 20 19.54 -4.20 14.11
C GLU A 20 20.41 -4.58 12.90
N GLU A 21 20.43 -5.87 12.55
CA GLU A 21 21.32 -6.38 11.50
C GLU A 21 20.98 -5.86 10.09
N VAL A 22 19.71 -5.62 9.79
CA VAL A 22 19.28 -5.24 8.44
C VAL A 22 19.82 -3.85 8.03
N PRO A 23 19.59 -2.76 8.80
CA PRO A 23 20.16 -1.46 8.45
C PRO A 23 21.70 -1.41 8.56
N GLU A 24 22.34 -2.35 9.26
CA GLU A 24 23.81 -2.48 9.28
C GLU A 24 24.36 -3.14 8.02
N LYS A 25 23.68 -4.16 7.49
CA LYS A 25 24.15 -4.98 6.36
C LYS A 25 23.63 -4.49 5.01
N TYR A 26 22.49 -3.81 4.98
CA TYR A 26 21.80 -3.45 3.76
C TYR A 26 21.43 -1.97 3.72
N HIS A 27 21.35 -1.43 2.52
CA HIS A 27 20.90 -0.06 2.32
C HIS A 27 19.40 0.07 2.59
N VAL A 28 19.04 0.89 3.59
CA VAL A 28 17.65 1.22 3.93
C VAL A 28 17.41 2.71 3.76
N TYR A 29 16.62 3.07 2.75
CA TYR A 29 16.34 4.47 2.41
C TYR A 29 14.95 4.89 2.88
N ASN A 30 14.80 6.17 3.25
CA ASN A 30 13.49 6.81 3.32
C ASN A 30 13.06 7.30 1.93
N HIS A 31 11.78 7.13 1.61
CA HIS A 31 11.18 7.86 0.50
C HIS A 31 10.86 9.29 0.94
N ASN A 32 11.01 10.25 0.02
CA ASN A 32 10.54 11.61 0.16
C ASN A 32 9.56 11.92 -0.99
N CYS A 33 8.32 12.30 -0.67
CA CYS A 33 7.29 12.57 -1.68
C CYS A 33 7.44 13.95 -2.37
N TYR A 34 8.43 14.75 -1.98
CA TYR A 34 8.68 16.08 -2.56
C TYR A 34 9.89 16.12 -3.50
N GLU A 35 10.76 15.11 -3.49
CA GLU A 35 12.03 15.12 -4.24
C GLU A 35 12.47 13.72 -4.70
N ASN A 36 13.49 13.66 -5.56
CA ASN A 36 14.03 12.42 -6.12
C ASN A 36 12.96 11.54 -6.80
N LEU A 37 12.12 12.17 -7.62
CA LEU A 37 11.02 11.51 -8.33
C LEU A 37 11.26 11.48 -9.84
N GLU A 38 10.83 10.40 -10.47
CA GLU A 38 10.78 10.20 -11.91
C GLU A 38 9.33 10.32 -12.39
N ASP A 39 9.11 11.08 -13.46
CA ASP A 39 7.80 11.23 -14.08
C ASP A 39 7.58 10.11 -15.10
N LEU A 40 6.54 9.31 -14.88
CA LEU A 40 6.13 8.20 -15.74
C LEU A 40 4.92 8.55 -16.62
N GLY A 41 4.47 9.80 -16.60
CA GLY A 41 3.28 10.28 -17.30
C GLY A 41 2.04 10.29 -16.41
N LYS A 42 0.90 9.90 -16.98
CA LYS A 42 -0.41 9.94 -16.30
C LYS A 42 -1.16 8.63 -16.49
N THR A 43 -1.90 8.22 -15.46
CA THR A 43 -2.88 7.14 -15.59
C THR A 43 -4.06 7.56 -16.46
N SER A 44 -4.85 6.58 -16.90
CA SER A 44 -6.12 6.79 -17.60
C SER A 44 -7.16 7.56 -16.76
N TYR A 45 -6.99 7.60 -15.44
CA TYR A 45 -7.82 8.40 -14.52
C TYR A 45 -7.32 9.84 -14.34
N GLY A 46 -6.20 10.21 -14.97
CA GLY A 46 -5.64 11.56 -14.94
C GLY A 46 -4.65 11.82 -13.81
N THR A 47 -4.31 10.81 -13.02
CA THR A 47 -3.33 10.93 -11.93
C THR A 47 -1.93 11.07 -12.52
N PRO A 48 -1.18 12.15 -12.23
CA PRO A 48 0.25 12.21 -12.57
C PRO A 48 1.00 11.14 -11.78
N VAL A 49 1.93 10.42 -12.42
CA VAL A 49 2.66 9.30 -11.82
C VAL A 49 4.12 9.69 -11.62
N HIS A 50 4.42 10.22 -10.44
CA HIS A 50 5.78 10.53 -10.03
C HIS A 50 6.25 9.50 -8.99
N ILE A 51 7.30 8.74 -9.29
CA ILE A 51 7.75 7.62 -8.44
C ILE A 51 9.20 7.83 -8.03
N ASN A 52 9.59 7.38 -6.84
CA ASN A 52 10.97 7.43 -6.36
C ASN A 52 11.98 6.90 -7.40
N LYS A 53 12.96 7.72 -7.79
CA LYS A 53 14.00 7.37 -8.77
C LYS A 53 14.81 6.14 -8.38
N GLU A 54 15.06 5.92 -7.09
CA GLU A 54 15.78 4.72 -6.65
C GLU A 54 15.00 3.44 -6.94
N VAL A 55 13.66 3.48 -6.85
CA VAL A 55 12.82 2.36 -7.24
C VAL A 55 12.85 2.17 -8.75
N MET A 56 12.80 3.25 -9.53
CA MET A 56 12.78 3.18 -10.99
C MET A 56 14.09 2.68 -11.61
N LYS A 57 15.23 2.91 -10.94
CA LYS A 57 16.53 2.38 -11.32
C LYS A 57 16.70 0.88 -11.08
N CYS A 58 15.84 0.23 -10.29
CA CYS A 58 15.96 -1.19 -10.00
C CYS A 58 15.52 -2.06 -11.18
N ASP A 59 16.29 -3.12 -11.46
CA ASP A 59 15.94 -4.14 -12.46
C ASP A 59 14.81 -5.08 -11.98
N LEU A 60 14.64 -5.21 -10.66
CA LEU A 60 13.62 -6.04 -10.02
C LEU A 60 12.97 -5.26 -8.88
N LYS A 61 11.64 -5.12 -8.92
CA LYS A 61 10.84 -4.32 -7.99
C LYS A 61 9.85 -5.21 -7.25
N ILE A 62 10.17 -5.49 -5.99
CA ILE A 62 9.34 -6.30 -5.09
C ILE A 62 8.71 -5.40 -4.03
N THR A 63 7.43 -5.59 -3.76
CA THR A 63 6.76 -4.92 -2.64
C THR A 63 6.44 -5.90 -1.51
N LEU A 64 6.57 -5.44 -0.27
CA LEU A 64 6.18 -6.16 0.94
C LEU A 64 5.27 -5.27 1.76
N GLY A 65 4.07 -5.75 2.10
CA GLY A 65 3.12 -4.97 2.87
C GLY A 65 2.12 -5.84 3.62
N ALA A 66 1.52 -5.25 4.67
CA ALA A 66 0.39 -5.86 5.35
C ALA A 66 -0.92 -5.57 4.60
N MET A 67 -1.79 -6.56 4.50
CA MET A 67 -3.16 -6.39 4.05
C MET A 67 -4.12 -6.38 5.24
N MET A 68 -4.63 -5.19 5.52
CA MET A 68 -5.68 -4.91 6.50
C MET A 68 -6.78 -4.07 5.85
N PRO A 69 -8.02 -4.06 6.37
CA PRO A 69 -9.06 -3.18 5.87
C PRO A 69 -8.60 -1.72 5.81
N HIS A 70 -8.94 -1.00 4.75
CA HIS A 70 -8.54 0.39 4.57
C HIS A 70 -9.68 1.23 4.01
N PHE A 71 -9.97 2.36 4.65
CA PHE A 71 -11.12 3.21 4.32
C PHE A 71 -11.12 3.68 2.86
N GLY A 72 -9.97 4.08 2.31
CA GLY A 72 -9.90 4.60 0.95
C GLY A 72 -9.64 3.56 -0.15
N TYR A 73 -9.05 2.41 0.19
CA TYR A 73 -8.50 1.45 -0.80
C TYR A 73 -9.19 0.08 -0.76
N GLY A 74 -10.20 -0.08 0.12
CA GLY A 74 -10.78 -1.37 0.46
C GLY A 74 -9.89 -2.13 1.46
N PHE A 75 -8.67 -2.42 1.04
CA PHE A 75 -7.64 -3.09 1.83
C PHE A 75 -6.28 -2.39 1.70
N GLY A 76 -5.26 -2.85 2.43
CA GLY A 76 -3.86 -2.48 2.24
C GLY A 76 -3.21 -3.22 1.07
N GLY A 77 -1.89 -3.41 1.15
CA GLY A 77 -1.09 -4.22 0.23
C GLY A 77 -1.19 -3.90 -1.27
N GLY A 78 -0.58 -4.76 -2.06
CA GLY A 78 -0.49 -4.65 -3.53
C GLY A 78 0.02 -3.29 -3.98
N SER A 79 -0.69 -2.69 -4.94
CA SER A 79 -0.36 -1.39 -5.55
C SER A 79 -0.21 -0.23 -4.56
N LYS A 80 -0.78 -0.33 -3.35
CA LYS A 80 -0.68 0.72 -2.33
C LYS A 80 0.75 0.95 -1.83
N MET A 81 1.60 -0.07 -1.94
CA MET A 81 3.04 0.03 -1.64
C MET A 81 3.78 0.93 -2.64
N LEU A 82 3.23 1.12 -3.85
CA LEU A 82 3.72 2.09 -4.82
C LEU A 82 3.01 3.46 -4.65
N LEU A 83 1.70 3.52 -4.88
CA LEU A 83 0.90 4.74 -4.75
C LEU A 83 -0.10 4.53 -3.61
N PRO A 84 0.13 5.14 -2.42
CA PRO A 84 1.03 6.28 -2.16
C PRO A 84 2.45 5.94 -1.70
N GLY A 85 2.79 4.67 -1.44
CA GLY A 85 3.98 4.31 -0.65
C GLY A 85 5.32 4.93 -1.06
N VAL A 86 5.63 5.04 -2.34
CA VAL A 86 6.85 5.66 -2.89
C VAL A 86 6.56 6.68 -4.00
N ALA A 87 5.37 7.27 -3.95
CA ALA A 87 4.88 8.21 -4.95
C ALA A 87 5.02 9.67 -4.50
N GLY A 88 5.12 10.58 -5.47
CA GLY A 88 5.18 12.03 -5.24
C GLY A 88 3.89 12.61 -4.69
N ILE A 89 4.00 13.76 -4.02
CA ILE A 89 2.86 14.41 -3.34
C ILE A 89 1.71 14.75 -4.28
N ASP A 90 1.99 15.09 -5.54
CA ASP A 90 0.97 15.38 -6.55
C ASP A 90 0.20 14.12 -6.94
N SER A 91 0.90 13.00 -7.16
CA SER A 91 0.30 11.68 -7.40
C SER A 91 -0.59 11.26 -6.23
N ILE A 92 -0.06 11.38 -5.01
CA ILE A 92 -0.77 11.05 -3.77
C ILE A 92 -2.03 11.91 -3.67
N THR A 93 -1.91 13.23 -3.80
CA THR A 93 -3.02 14.18 -3.61
C THR A 93 -4.11 13.96 -4.66
N HIS A 94 -3.74 13.76 -5.92
CA HIS A 94 -4.70 13.49 -6.98
C HIS A 94 -5.48 12.20 -6.71
N ASN A 95 -4.78 11.10 -6.44
CA ASN A 95 -5.40 9.81 -6.15
C ASN A 95 -6.30 9.87 -4.89
N HIS A 96 -5.90 10.62 -3.86
CA HIS A 96 -6.70 10.76 -2.62
C HIS A 96 -7.99 11.56 -2.81
N ARG A 97 -8.11 12.38 -3.86
CA ARG A 97 -9.36 13.07 -4.22
C ARG A 97 -10.38 12.14 -4.90
N ILE A 98 -9.95 10.97 -5.37
CA ILE A 98 -10.85 9.97 -5.96
C ILE A 98 -11.66 9.32 -4.83
N MET A 99 -12.97 9.59 -4.80
CA MET A 99 -13.90 9.04 -3.81
C MET A 99 -14.83 7.95 -4.37
N LYS A 100 -14.96 7.86 -5.71
CA LYS A 100 -15.88 6.94 -6.39
C LYS A 100 -15.54 5.48 -6.07
N GLY A 101 -16.51 4.76 -5.52
CA GLY A 101 -16.38 3.34 -5.17
C GLY A 101 -15.47 3.04 -3.96
N THR A 102 -14.97 4.07 -3.27
CA THR A 102 -14.14 3.90 -2.07
C THR A 102 -14.95 3.44 -0.86
N GLY A 103 -14.28 2.83 0.10
CA GLY A 103 -14.85 2.30 1.34
C GLY A 103 -14.09 1.06 1.82
N PRO A 104 -14.15 0.71 3.12
CA PRO A 104 -13.51 -0.50 3.64
C PRO A 104 -14.09 -1.74 2.94
N GLY A 105 -13.23 -2.67 2.55
CA GLY A 105 -13.61 -3.89 1.84
C GLY A 105 -14.04 -3.74 0.37
N LYS A 106 -14.18 -2.50 -0.13
CA LYS A 106 -14.55 -2.21 -1.53
C LYS A 106 -13.32 -2.16 -2.43
N VAL A 107 -13.26 -3.10 -3.39
CA VAL A 107 -12.10 -3.27 -4.27
C VAL A 107 -12.48 -3.19 -5.76
N ALA A 108 -13.45 -3.99 -6.21
CA ALA A 108 -13.76 -4.13 -7.64
C ALA A 108 -14.14 -2.79 -8.32
N GLU A 109 -14.96 -1.97 -7.66
CA GLU A 109 -15.41 -0.68 -8.19
C GLU A 109 -14.61 0.52 -7.64
N ASN A 110 -13.56 0.26 -6.86
CA ASN A 110 -12.81 1.31 -6.20
C ASN A 110 -11.85 1.97 -7.18
N ILE A 111 -12.25 3.10 -7.75
CA ILE A 111 -11.46 3.81 -8.76
C ILE A 111 -10.09 4.23 -8.21
N ARG A 112 -9.98 4.58 -6.93
CA ARG A 112 -8.69 4.91 -6.30
C ARG A 112 -7.72 3.73 -6.36
N ARG A 113 -8.22 2.52 -6.13
CA ARG A 113 -7.44 1.29 -6.22
C ARG A 113 -7.04 1.02 -7.67
N LEU A 114 -7.99 1.04 -8.60
CA LEU A 114 -7.71 0.78 -10.02
C LEU A 114 -6.66 1.75 -10.58
N ASP A 115 -6.77 3.03 -10.23
CA ASP A 115 -5.78 4.06 -10.56
C ASP A 115 -4.39 3.74 -10.00
N SER A 116 -4.31 3.30 -8.73
CA SER A 116 -3.03 2.87 -8.15
C SER A 116 -2.46 1.61 -8.79
N GLU A 117 -3.31 0.70 -9.27
CA GLU A 117 -2.91 -0.54 -9.94
C GLU A 117 -2.32 -0.23 -11.32
N GLU A 118 -2.92 0.72 -12.05
CA GLU A 118 -2.35 1.23 -13.31
C GLU A 118 -0.98 1.88 -13.07
N ALA A 119 -0.86 2.76 -12.07
CA ALA A 119 0.43 3.34 -11.69
C ALA A 119 1.47 2.27 -11.31
N ALA A 120 1.05 1.20 -10.61
CA ALA A 120 1.91 0.05 -10.28
C ALA A 120 2.43 -0.70 -11.51
N ARG A 121 1.61 -0.80 -12.57
CA ARG A 121 2.04 -1.35 -13.85
C ARG A 121 3.00 -0.44 -14.59
N MET A 122 2.72 0.87 -14.62
CA MET A 122 3.61 1.86 -15.24
C MET A 122 5.00 1.86 -14.59
N ALA A 123 5.07 1.71 -13.26
CA ALA A 123 6.33 1.60 -12.54
C ALA A 123 7.03 0.25 -12.69
N GLY A 124 6.37 -0.75 -13.27
CA GLY A 124 6.91 -2.09 -13.48
C GLY A 124 7.12 -2.88 -12.19
N ILE A 125 6.15 -2.90 -11.26
CA ILE A 125 6.22 -3.79 -10.09
C ILE A 125 6.14 -5.26 -10.55
N ASP A 126 7.17 -6.04 -10.24
CA ASP A 126 7.33 -7.42 -10.69
C ASP A 126 6.66 -8.44 -9.77
N PHE A 127 6.71 -8.19 -8.45
CA PHE A 127 6.24 -9.15 -7.46
C PHE A 127 5.76 -8.46 -6.18
N VAL A 128 4.70 -9.00 -5.57
CA VAL A 128 4.18 -8.50 -4.30
C VAL A 128 4.13 -9.60 -3.26
N ILE A 129 4.37 -9.24 -2.01
CA ILE A 129 4.25 -10.08 -0.82
C ILE A 129 3.26 -9.40 0.12
N ASN A 130 2.09 -10.02 0.29
CA ASN A 130 1.01 -9.50 1.12
C ASN A 130 0.87 -10.35 2.38
N ALA A 131 1.28 -9.79 3.53
CA ALA A 131 1.16 -10.44 4.83
C ALA A 131 -0.18 -10.11 5.50
N PHE A 132 -0.74 -11.06 6.23
CA PHE A 132 -1.92 -10.88 7.08
C PHE A 132 -1.50 -11.00 8.54
N MET A 133 -2.10 -10.17 9.39
CA MET A 133 -1.75 -10.11 10.81
C MET A 133 -2.92 -10.61 11.67
N ASN A 134 -2.64 -11.28 12.78
CA ASN A 134 -3.64 -11.57 13.82
C ASN A 134 -3.67 -10.42 14.87
N GLY A 135 -4.47 -10.60 15.94
CA GLY A 135 -4.58 -9.61 17.02
C GLY A 135 -3.29 -9.41 17.83
N ASP A 136 -2.39 -10.39 17.81
CA ASP A 136 -1.10 -10.38 18.52
C ASP A 136 0.05 -9.83 17.65
N CYS A 137 -0.27 -9.33 16.45
CA CYS A 137 0.70 -8.91 15.44
C CYS A 137 1.62 -10.04 14.92
N ASP A 138 1.18 -11.30 14.97
CA ASP A 138 1.82 -12.40 14.26
C ASP A 138 1.33 -12.52 12.82
N VAL A 139 2.17 -13.06 11.95
CA VAL A 139 1.82 -13.35 10.55
C VAL A 139 0.88 -14.56 10.51
N SER A 140 -0.38 -14.32 10.15
CA SER A 140 -1.41 -15.37 10.03
C SER A 140 -1.50 -15.98 8.63
N GLY A 141 -0.86 -15.35 7.65
CA GLY A 141 -0.82 -15.84 6.28
C GLY A 141 -0.03 -14.91 5.38
N VAL A 142 0.35 -15.41 4.21
CA VAL A 142 1.07 -14.65 3.18
C VAL A 142 0.54 -15.04 1.81
N ILE A 143 0.25 -14.05 0.96
CA ILE A 143 -0.12 -14.26 -0.44
C ILE A 143 0.80 -13.43 -1.33
N CYS A 144 1.46 -14.11 -2.27
CA CYS A 144 2.46 -13.52 -3.13
C CYS A 144 2.12 -13.70 -4.62
N GLY A 145 2.72 -12.88 -5.48
CA GLY A 145 2.60 -13.01 -6.92
C GLY A 145 2.47 -11.67 -7.63
N ASP A 146 1.67 -11.66 -8.68
CA ASP A 146 1.32 -10.47 -9.46
C ASP A 146 0.60 -9.40 -8.61
N VAL A 147 0.89 -8.11 -8.89
CA VAL A 147 0.38 -6.97 -8.11
C VAL A 147 -1.16 -6.91 -8.02
N VAL A 148 -1.87 -7.34 -9.06
CA VAL A 148 -3.34 -7.36 -9.08
C VAL A 148 -3.85 -8.71 -8.62
N GLU A 149 -3.38 -9.81 -9.22
CA GLU A 149 -3.93 -11.14 -8.95
C GLU A 149 -3.69 -11.61 -7.51
N ALA A 150 -2.47 -11.42 -6.99
CA ALA A 150 -2.16 -11.76 -5.60
C ALA A 150 -2.94 -10.89 -4.62
N HIS A 151 -3.14 -9.61 -4.94
CA HIS A 151 -4.01 -8.75 -4.14
C HIS A 151 -5.47 -9.25 -4.17
N ARG A 152 -6.02 -9.63 -5.33
CA ARG A 152 -7.40 -10.14 -5.43
C ARG A 152 -7.59 -11.44 -4.64
N LYS A 153 -6.68 -12.41 -4.76
CA LYS A 153 -6.69 -13.63 -3.92
C LYS A 153 -6.61 -13.29 -2.44
N GLY A 154 -5.79 -12.31 -2.09
CA GLY A 154 -5.67 -11.88 -0.72
C GLY A 154 -6.90 -11.13 -0.18
N VAL A 155 -7.68 -10.46 -1.03
CA VAL A 155 -8.97 -9.86 -0.65
C VAL A 155 -9.97 -10.94 -0.23
N GLU A 156 -9.98 -12.10 -0.90
CA GLU A 156 -10.83 -13.23 -0.50
C GLU A 156 -10.47 -13.75 0.89
N TYR A 157 -9.17 -13.88 1.17
CA TYR A 157 -8.69 -14.24 2.51
C TYR A 157 -9.02 -13.15 3.54
N ALA A 158 -8.73 -11.88 3.25
CA ALA A 158 -8.96 -10.74 4.13
C ALA A 158 -10.43 -10.61 4.55
N ARG A 159 -11.36 -10.88 3.62
CA ARG A 159 -12.80 -10.86 3.92
C ARG A 159 -13.18 -11.91 4.95
N LYS A 160 -12.58 -13.10 4.91
CA LYS A 160 -12.83 -14.15 5.91
C LYS A 160 -12.16 -13.81 7.24
N HIS A 161 -10.95 -13.24 7.19
CA HIS A 161 -10.11 -13.01 8.37
C HIS A 161 -10.50 -11.75 9.17
N TYR A 162 -10.93 -10.67 8.52
CA TYR A 162 -11.18 -9.38 9.19
C TYR A 162 -12.64 -8.93 9.21
N SER A 163 -13.57 -9.63 8.54
CA SER A 163 -14.98 -9.21 8.59
C SER A 163 -15.62 -9.53 9.93
N THR A 164 -16.57 -8.68 10.33
CA THR A 164 -17.41 -8.91 11.49
C THR A 164 -18.88 -8.86 11.08
N LYS A 165 -19.76 -9.43 11.91
CA LYS A 165 -21.20 -9.32 11.71
C LYS A 165 -21.63 -7.87 11.96
N LEU A 166 -22.42 -7.33 11.04
CA LEU A 166 -23.01 -6.00 11.21
C LEU A 166 -24.08 -6.04 12.31
N VAL A 167 -23.95 -5.17 13.30
CA VAL A 167 -25.01 -4.87 14.27
C VAL A 167 -25.75 -3.64 13.75
N ARG A 168 -27.03 -3.80 13.36
CA ARG A 168 -27.81 -2.75 12.67
C ARG A 168 -28.50 -1.76 13.60
N ASP A 169 -28.88 -2.21 14.79
CA ASP A 169 -29.75 -1.47 15.71
C ASP A 169 -29.01 -1.09 17.01
N ALA A 170 -27.75 -0.65 16.88
CA ALA A 170 -26.97 -0.20 18.02
C ALA A 170 -27.25 1.28 18.30
N ASP A 171 -27.71 1.60 19.52
CA ASP A 171 -27.91 3.00 19.94
C ASP A 171 -26.57 3.75 20.12
N ILE A 172 -25.52 3.04 20.53
CA ILE A 172 -24.18 3.57 20.79
C ILE A 172 -23.13 2.59 20.23
N VAL A 173 -22.17 3.11 19.47
CA VAL A 173 -21.01 2.36 18.98
C VAL A 173 -19.73 2.95 19.58
N ILE A 174 -18.94 2.11 20.25
CA ILE A 174 -17.61 2.46 20.77
C ILE A 174 -16.59 1.68 19.94
N GLY A 175 -15.63 2.39 19.36
CA GLY A 175 -14.52 1.81 18.62
C GLY A 175 -13.20 2.48 19.01
N ASN A 176 -12.10 1.73 18.91
CA ASN A 176 -10.76 2.30 18.89
C ASN A 176 -10.27 2.34 17.44
N GLY A 177 -9.57 3.43 17.10
CA GLY A 177 -8.92 3.65 15.81
C GLY A 177 -7.42 3.66 15.95
#